data_AF-A0A957AJD3-F1
#
_entry.id   AF-A0A957AJD3-F1
#
_cell.length_a   1.000
_cell.length_b   1.000
_cell.length_c   1.000
_cell.angle_alpha   90.00
_cell.angle_beta   90.00
_cell.angle_gamma   90.00
#
_symmetry.space_group_name_H-M   'P 1'
#
loop_
_entity.id
_entity.type
_entity.pdbx_description
1 polymer ?
#
loop_
_entity_poly.entity_id
_entity_poly.type
_entity_poly.pdbx_seq_one_letter_code
_entity_poly.pdbx_strand_id
1 'polypeptide(L)'
;MRHARLLLLLLALALLLALPSGLFVTNGARQPPLPAAPGFAAPHDVEPAGQPGLDARKHNKRKATRRQQRKAERKERRERQRREQNSDQARIEARVEAAPPRTPALANESNPCGPDLTQLPKSRRCTHGPDDLPPAGSDGARVTAAEARRALANVPCDGDGENGFRVQVLYLRASSDADRYGDKLTAIRDMAAGANTIMQNSSRAAGQEMGFTYVMTPECEIDVQNVVISPSAIRSFDATIVTLDQQGFDRIDRIYLMFADTTAAGICGIGTMWGDDNAAPSNDNNRGPSYARADRICWDSHTAAHELMHNLGGVQRSAPNATRAGHCIDEYDVMCYSDGPGVQMQEVCTPQGTFENLYDCHHDDYFNPLPASGSYLDTHWNTADNWFLTRDVPTDADLIRPDVAWVTPVGNGQTYVASSGVIPLQVDVTDASGVAYVDFWLYNEIRDDWVFLGSDLAAPYTSSVIAAALNSGLNYVLADAYDIHHNLNEEGIWIQRSETTTASAISLIASASRVKARKRVTLTAVVANAPEGGGRVEFRFCRGSSCTWAAGQSLGVLSGAAPSTLWKASGKGKVTFLAQVSSDHGTVTSNPVTVSVKKVRKKRR
;
A
#
# COMPACT_ATOMS: atom_id res chain seq x y z
N MET A 1 -48.75 -36.62 -0.90
CA MET A 1 -50.17 -36.21 -0.74
C MET A 1 -50.13 -34.91 0.05
N ARG A 2 -50.33 -33.71 -0.52
CA ARG A 2 -51.57 -33.05 -1.02
C ARG A 2 -52.60 -32.67 0.08
N HIS A 3 -52.67 -31.35 0.36
CA HIS A 3 -53.76 -30.56 0.99
C HIS A 3 -54.05 -30.83 2.49
N ALA A 4 -54.58 -29.90 3.31
CA ALA A 4 -55.11 -28.52 3.14
C ALA A 4 -54.77 -27.65 4.40
N ARG A 5 -54.38 -26.37 4.32
CA ARG A 5 -55.22 -25.13 4.44
C ARG A 5 -56.35 -25.16 5.49
N LEU A 6 -56.31 -24.27 6.50
CA LEU A 6 -57.14 -23.04 6.68
C LEU A 6 -57.28 -22.64 8.19
N LEU A 7 -57.59 -21.36 8.47
CA LEU A 7 -57.73 -20.68 9.79
C LEU A 7 -56.39 -20.50 10.57
N LEU A 8 -56.08 -19.37 11.22
CA LEU A 8 -56.80 -18.09 11.42
C LEU A 8 -55.89 -16.88 11.15
N LEU A 9 -56.45 -15.84 10.54
CA LEU A 9 -55.88 -14.50 10.42
C LEU A 9 -57.08 -13.53 10.51
N LEU A 10 -56.89 -12.35 11.13
CA LEU A 10 -57.89 -11.31 11.49
C LEU A 10 -58.39 -11.36 12.95
N LEU A 11 -57.84 -10.48 13.78
CA LEU A 11 -58.62 -9.55 14.60
C LEU A 11 -57.72 -8.39 15.06
N ALA A 12 -58.14 -7.17 14.75
CA ALA A 12 -57.45 -5.94 15.11
C ALA A 12 -58.46 -4.89 15.59
N LEU A 13 -57.94 -3.96 16.39
CA LEU A 13 -58.50 -2.66 16.78
C LEU A 13 -59.33 -2.54 18.08
N ALA A 14 -58.97 -1.47 18.81
CA ALA A 14 -59.71 -0.73 19.85
C ALA A 14 -59.78 -1.29 21.30
N LEU A 15 -59.00 -0.68 22.19
CA LEU A 15 -59.56 0.30 23.15
C LEU A 15 -58.50 1.32 23.62
N LEU A 16 -58.97 2.43 24.19
CA LEU A 16 -58.21 3.65 24.52
C LEU A 16 -58.50 4.05 25.99
N LEU A 17 -57.67 4.93 26.56
CA LEU A 17 -57.82 5.66 27.85
C LEU A 17 -57.28 5.00 29.13
N ALA A 18 -56.15 5.50 29.64
CA ALA A 18 -56.08 6.25 30.91
C ALA A 18 -54.67 6.84 31.14
N LEU A 19 -54.59 8.16 31.37
CA LEU A 19 -53.39 8.87 31.86
C LEU A 19 -53.83 9.79 33.02
N PRO A 20 -53.07 9.89 34.13
CA PRO A 20 -53.21 10.96 35.10
C PRO A 20 -52.29 12.16 34.76
N SER A 21 -52.68 13.36 35.20
CA SER A 21 -52.00 14.63 34.90
C SER A 21 -51.40 15.30 36.14
N GLY A 22 -50.33 16.07 35.97
CA GLY A 22 -49.77 17.01 36.96
C GLY A 22 -48.39 17.52 36.52
N LEU A 23 -48.26 18.66 35.83
CA LEU A 23 -48.20 20.05 36.35
C LEU A 23 -46.94 20.39 37.17
N PHE A 24 -46.00 21.14 36.56
CA PHE A 24 -45.33 22.32 37.18
C PHE A 24 -44.57 23.23 36.16
N VAL A 25 -45.25 24.29 35.71
CA VAL A 25 -44.82 25.71 35.63
C VAL A 25 -43.37 26.12 35.23
N THR A 26 -43.25 26.56 33.97
CA THR A 26 -42.60 27.78 33.38
C THR A 26 -41.27 28.41 33.88
N ASN A 27 -40.32 28.61 32.94
CA ASN A 27 -39.77 29.89 32.40
C ASN A 27 -38.36 29.63 31.78
N GLY A 28 -37.87 30.22 30.68
CA GLY A 28 -38.42 31.21 29.74
C GLY A 28 -37.31 32.13 29.17
N ALA A 29 -37.06 32.11 27.86
CA ALA A 29 -36.62 33.23 26.97
C ALA A 29 -36.15 32.66 25.60
N ARG A 30 -36.90 32.78 24.48
CA ARG A 30 -37.12 33.93 23.57
C ARG A 30 -36.04 34.18 22.49
N GLN A 31 -36.43 33.91 21.24
CA GLN A 31 -35.99 34.66 20.05
C GLN A 31 -37.22 35.38 19.43
N PRO A 32 -37.07 36.55 18.75
CA PRO A 32 -38.19 37.35 18.25
C PRO A 32 -38.59 37.04 16.77
N PRO A 33 -39.87 37.21 16.39
CA PRO A 33 -40.35 37.05 15.01
C PRO A 33 -40.35 38.36 14.20
N LEU A 34 -40.38 38.23 12.87
CA LEU A 34 -40.53 39.35 11.91
C LEU A 34 -42.02 39.67 11.63
N PRO A 35 -42.37 40.94 11.30
CA PRO A 35 -43.76 41.38 11.13
C PRO A 35 -44.30 41.23 9.70
N ALA A 36 -45.63 41.16 9.57
CA ALA A 36 -46.37 41.24 8.31
C ALA A 36 -47.64 42.09 8.46
N ALA A 37 -47.93 42.95 7.48
CA ALA A 37 -49.20 43.68 7.25
C ALA A 37 -49.05 44.62 6.02
N PRO A 38 -50.13 45.17 5.43
CA PRO A 38 -51.52 44.70 5.33
C PRO A 38 -52.03 44.68 3.86
N GLY A 39 -53.30 44.33 3.63
CA GLY A 39 -53.99 44.47 2.33
C GLY A 39 -55.11 45.52 2.34
N PHE A 40 -55.49 46.02 1.16
CA PHE A 40 -56.68 46.86 0.89
C PHE A 40 -57.13 46.69 -0.57
N ALA A 41 -58.40 47.02 -0.88
CA ALA A 41 -59.02 46.97 -2.22
C ALA A 41 -60.20 47.98 -2.29
N ALA A 42 -60.79 48.35 -3.42
CA ALA A 42 -60.56 47.98 -4.84
C ALA A 42 -60.46 49.30 -5.68
N PRO A 43 -61.17 49.62 -6.79
CA PRO A 43 -62.07 48.85 -7.68
C PRO A 43 -61.87 49.07 -9.22
N HIS A 44 -62.77 48.47 -10.01
CA HIS A 44 -63.26 48.82 -11.36
C HIS A 44 -62.38 48.79 -12.65
N ASP A 45 -62.78 47.83 -13.50
CA ASP A 45 -63.09 47.89 -14.95
C ASP A 45 -62.02 47.90 -16.07
N VAL A 46 -62.44 47.24 -17.19
CA VAL A 46 -62.02 47.36 -18.61
C VAL A 46 -60.98 46.36 -19.21
N GLU A 47 -61.55 45.39 -19.96
CA GLU A 47 -61.10 44.71 -21.20
C GLU A 47 -59.92 43.70 -21.27
N PRO A 48 -59.94 42.76 -22.26
CA PRO A 48 -59.14 41.53 -22.22
C PRO A 48 -57.75 41.64 -22.85
N ALA A 49 -56.83 40.84 -22.32
CA ALA A 49 -55.46 40.75 -22.83
C ALA A 49 -55.38 40.21 -24.26
N GLY A 50 -54.97 41.08 -25.19
CA GLY A 50 -54.62 40.71 -26.56
C GLY A 50 -53.48 39.66 -26.60
N GLN A 51 -53.58 38.72 -27.54
CA GLN A 51 -52.59 37.66 -27.67
C GLN A 51 -51.17 38.22 -27.90
N PRO A 52 -50.12 37.67 -27.24
CA PRO A 52 -48.76 38.15 -27.45
C PRO A 52 -48.32 37.93 -28.89
N GLY A 53 -47.92 39.01 -29.55
CA GLY A 53 -47.55 39.05 -30.96
C GLY A 53 -46.42 38.08 -31.32
N LEU A 54 -46.35 37.73 -32.61
CA LEU A 54 -45.45 36.69 -33.15
C LEU A 54 -43.99 36.88 -32.73
N ASP A 55 -43.50 38.11 -32.61
CA ASP A 55 -42.11 38.38 -32.26
C ASP A 55 -41.81 38.25 -30.76
N ALA A 56 -42.78 38.51 -29.87
CA ALA A 56 -42.66 38.17 -28.45
C ALA A 56 -42.59 36.65 -28.24
N ARG A 57 -43.39 35.87 -29.01
CA ARG A 57 -43.32 34.40 -29.00
C ARG A 57 -41.98 33.89 -29.54
N LYS A 58 -41.46 34.46 -30.65
CA LYS A 58 -40.12 34.14 -31.18
C LYS A 58 -39.01 34.48 -30.18
N HIS A 59 -39.09 35.64 -29.51
CA HIS A 59 -38.08 36.04 -28.53
C HIS A 59 -38.07 35.12 -27.30
N ASN A 60 -39.24 34.75 -26.77
CA ASN A 60 -39.35 33.79 -25.67
C ASN A 60 -38.88 32.39 -26.08
N LYS A 61 -39.21 31.92 -27.29
CA LYS A 61 -38.70 30.65 -27.83
C LYS A 61 -37.16 30.68 -27.93
N ARG A 62 -36.57 31.73 -28.49
CA ARG A 62 -35.09 31.93 -28.53
C ARG A 62 -34.45 31.98 -27.14
N LYS A 63 -35.10 32.61 -26.16
CA LYS A 63 -34.62 32.68 -24.76
C LYS A 63 -34.68 31.30 -24.07
N ALA A 64 -35.73 30.52 -24.33
CA ALA A 64 -35.85 29.13 -23.85
C ALA A 64 -34.79 28.21 -24.46
N THR A 65 -34.58 28.26 -25.79
CA THR A 65 -33.53 27.48 -26.48
C THR A 65 -32.13 27.81 -25.95
N ARG A 66 -31.79 29.11 -25.78
CA ARG A 66 -30.52 29.53 -25.16
C ARG A 66 -30.36 29.02 -23.72
N ARG A 67 -31.45 28.93 -22.94
CA ARG A 67 -31.43 28.38 -21.57
C ARG A 67 -31.25 26.86 -21.56
N GLN A 68 -31.77 26.15 -22.57
CA GLN A 68 -31.54 24.72 -22.74
C GLN A 68 -30.10 24.42 -23.19
N GLN A 69 -29.56 25.14 -24.18
CA GLN A 69 -28.15 25.00 -24.59
C GLN A 69 -27.18 25.21 -23.42
N ARG A 70 -27.33 26.30 -22.66
CA ARG A 70 -26.51 26.55 -21.44
C ARG A 70 -26.65 25.49 -20.35
N LYS A 71 -27.76 24.74 -20.31
CA LYS A 71 -27.90 23.58 -19.41
C LYS A 71 -27.18 22.34 -19.96
N ALA A 72 -27.26 22.10 -21.27
CA ALA A 72 -26.54 21.02 -21.94
C ALA A 72 -25.02 21.21 -21.82
N GLU A 73 -24.50 22.39 -22.17
CA GLU A 73 -23.08 22.76 -22.04
C GLU A 73 -22.56 22.58 -20.60
N ARG A 74 -23.36 22.96 -19.59
CA ARG A 74 -23.02 22.75 -18.16
C ARG A 74 -23.02 21.28 -17.76
N LYS A 75 -23.90 20.45 -18.34
CA LYS A 75 -23.93 19.00 -18.09
C LYS A 75 -22.71 18.33 -18.72
N GLU A 76 -22.44 18.64 -19.99
CA GLU A 76 -21.33 18.10 -20.78
C GLU A 76 -19.98 18.49 -20.16
N ARG A 77 -19.81 19.74 -19.68
CA ARG A 77 -18.61 20.16 -18.95
C ARG A 77 -18.42 19.38 -17.63
N ARG A 78 -19.50 19.08 -16.90
CA ARG A 78 -19.44 18.25 -15.67
C ARG A 78 -19.10 16.79 -15.98
N GLU A 79 -19.67 16.23 -17.05
CA GLU A 79 -19.35 14.88 -17.52
C GLU A 79 -17.90 14.79 -18.02
N ARG A 80 -17.37 15.84 -18.67
CA ARG A 80 -15.96 15.92 -19.06
C ARG A 80 -15.02 16.01 -17.85
N GLN A 81 -15.31 16.90 -16.90
CA GLN A 81 -14.52 17.00 -15.66
C GLN A 81 -14.56 15.69 -14.85
N ARG A 82 -15.71 15.00 -14.78
CA ARG A 82 -15.81 13.69 -14.13
C ARG A 82 -15.03 12.60 -14.89
N ARG A 83 -14.97 12.64 -16.23
CA ARG A 83 -14.12 11.71 -17.00
C ARG A 83 -12.64 12.02 -16.83
N GLU A 84 -12.25 13.29 -16.79
CA GLU A 84 -10.88 13.73 -16.52
C GLU A 84 -10.44 13.33 -15.11
N GLN A 85 -11.28 13.60 -14.09
CA GLN A 85 -11.06 13.13 -12.71
C GLN A 85 -10.98 11.60 -12.63
N ASN A 86 -11.90 10.85 -13.25
CA ASN A 86 -11.82 9.39 -13.27
C ASN A 86 -10.57 8.88 -14.02
N SER A 87 -10.06 9.58 -15.03
CA SER A 87 -8.84 9.17 -15.75
C SER A 87 -7.55 9.53 -15.01
N ASP A 88 -7.52 10.68 -14.31
CA ASP A 88 -6.40 11.04 -13.45
C ASP A 88 -6.41 10.17 -12.19
N GLN A 89 -7.57 9.86 -11.64
CA GLN A 89 -7.74 8.91 -10.53
C GLN A 89 -7.34 7.49 -10.94
N ALA A 90 -7.78 6.97 -12.10
CA ALA A 90 -7.31 5.67 -12.60
C ALA A 90 -5.80 5.65 -12.92
N ARG A 91 -5.21 6.80 -13.26
CA ARG A 91 -3.76 6.95 -13.48
C ARG A 91 -2.97 7.13 -12.18
N ILE A 92 -3.61 7.62 -11.12
CA ILE A 92 -3.08 7.63 -9.75
C ILE A 92 -3.19 6.21 -9.18
N GLU A 93 -4.34 5.55 -9.27
CA GLU A 93 -4.55 4.14 -8.93
C GLU A 93 -3.53 3.23 -9.64
N ALA A 94 -3.30 3.39 -10.95
CA ALA A 94 -2.27 2.64 -11.68
C ALA A 94 -0.81 3.05 -11.37
N ARG A 95 -0.59 4.14 -10.63
CA ARG A 95 0.74 4.52 -10.09
C ARG A 95 0.92 4.06 -8.63
N VAL A 96 -0.18 3.94 -7.90
CA VAL A 96 -0.29 3.42 -6.53
C VAL A 96 -0.17 1.89 -6.54
N GLU A 97 -0.84 1.22 -7.49
CA GLU A 97 -0.76 -0.24 -7.72
C GLU A 97 0.57 -0.65 -8.41
N ALA A 98 1.34 0.31 -8.91
CA ALA A 98 2.72 0.10 -9.35
C ALA A 98 3.74 0.36 -8.22
N ALA A 99 3.41 1.20 -7.24
CA ALA A 99 4.30 1.52 -6.13
C ALA A 99 4.43 0.33 -5.20
N PRO A 100 5.66 -0.12 -4.89
CA PRO A 100 5.88 -0.86 -3.67
C PRO A 100 5.42 -0.02 -2.47
N PRO A 101 4.88 -0.67 -1.44
CA PRO A 101 4.33 -0.02 -0.25
C PRO A 101 5.41 0.70 0.58
N ARG A 102 4.94 1.40 1.62
CA ARG A 102 5.73 1.70 2.82
C ARG A 102 5.65 0.47 3.73
N THR A 103 6.73 0.11 4.39
CA THR A 103 6.96 -1.25 4.93
C THR A 103 7.44 -1.26 6.39
N PRO A 104 7.82 -2.45 6.91
CA PRO A 104 8.92 -2.53 7.88
C PRO A 104 10.17 -3.31 7.47
N ALA A 105 11.27 -3.05 8.18
CA ALA A 105 12.58 -3.56 7.84
C ALA A 105 13.42 -4.01 9.04
N LEU A 106 12.98 -5.04 9.77
CA LEU A 106 13.85 -5.63 10.79
C LEU A 106 15.17 -6.12 10.17
N ALA A 107 16.25 -6.01 10.94
CA ALA A 107 17.60 -5.95 10.41
C ALA A 107 18.25 -7.32 10.12
N ASN A 108 18.99 -7.38 9.01
CA ASN A 108 20.25 -8.13 8.81
C ASN A 108 20.33 -9.65 9.15
N GLU A 109 19.22 -10.39 9.19
CA GLU A 109 19.21 -11.85 9.07
C GLU A 109 18.67 -12.30 7.70
N SER A 110 18.96 -13.54 7.28
CA SER A 110 18.42 -14.09 6.02
C SER A 110 16.90 -14.28 6.02
N ASN A 111 16.25 -14.14 7.18
CA ASN A 111 14.83 -13.89 7.31
C ASN A 111 14.61 -12.93 8.50
N PRO A 112 14.22 -11.66 8.28
CA PRO A 112 14.02 -10.70 9.37
C PRO A 112 12.77 -10.98 10.22
N CYS A 113 11.98 -11.98 9.85
CA CYS A 113 10.85 -12.50 10.64
C CYS A 113 11.24 -13.53 11.70
N GLY A 114 12.53 -13.89 11.79
CA GLY A 114 12.97 -15.06 12.55
C GLY A 114 12.74 -16.37 11.76
N PRO A 115 13.06 -17.53 12.36
CA PRO A 115 12.91 -18.83 11.70
C PRO A 115 11.43 -19.24 11.55
N ASP A 116 11.14 -19.95 10.47
CA ASP A 116 9.86 -20.59 10.11
C ASP A 116 8.65 -19.64 9.86
N LEU A 117 8.67 -18.36 10.28
CA LEU A 117 7.73 -17.33 9.80
C LEU A 117 8.05 -16.86 8.37
N THR A 118 7.04 -16.46 7.61
CA THR A 118 7.20 -15.97 6.23
C THR A 118 7.24 -14.44 6.18
N GLN A 119 8.27 -13.87 5.55
CA GLN A 119 8.26 -12.45 5.18
C GLN A 119 7.40 -12.24 3.93
N LEU A 120 6.41 -11.34 4.02
CA LEU A 120 5.62 -10.90 2.89
C LEU A 120 6.46 -9.98 1.99
N PRO A 121 6.75 -10.29 0.72
CA PRO A 121 7.82 -9.62 0.01
C PRO A 121 7.60 -8.13 -0.27
N LYS A 122 6.35 -7.68 -0.42
CA LYS A 122 6.05 -6.28 -0.72
C LYS A 122 5.93 -5.45 0.55
N SER A 123 5.02 -5.81 1.44
CA SER A 123 4.75 -5.13 2.71
C SER A 123 5.84 -5.34 3.77
N ARG A 124 6.70 -6.35 3.58
CA ARG A 124 7.79 -6.81 4.48
C ARG A 124 7.37 -7.16 5.90
N ARG A 125 6.07 -7.15 6.18
CA ARG A 125 5.46 -7.69 7.39
C ARG A 125 5.72 -9.20 7.44
N CYS A 126 5.75 -9.71 8.65
CA CYS A 126 5.91 -11.13 8.93
C CYS A 126 4.54 -11.77 9.15
N THR A 127 4.38 -13.03 8.75
CA THR A 127 3.16 -13.82 8.89
C THR A 127 3.50 -15.28 9.16
N HIS A 128 2.64 -15.99 9.89
CA HIS A 128 2.75 -17.43 10.07
C HIS A 128 2.49 -18.18 8.75
N GLY A 129 1.52 -17.72 7.95
CA GLY A 129 1.17 -18.28 6.66
C GLY A 129 -0.34 -18.19 6.40
N PRO A 130 -0.85 -18.72 5.28
CA PRO A 130 -2.28 -18.86 5.07
C PRO A 130 -2.86 -20.07 5.82
N ASP A 131 -3.96 -19.87 6.56
CA ASP A 131 -4.68 -20.99 7.19
C ASP A 131 -5.52 -21.74 6.15
N ASP A 132 -5.37 -23.06 6.16
CA ASP A 132 -6.10 -23.94 5.26
C ASP A 132 -7.61 -23.95 5.56
N LEU A 133 -8.40 -24.28 4.54
CA LEU A 133 -9.83 -24.45 4.70
C LEU A 133 -10.13 -25.71 5.53
N PRO A 134 -11.04 -25.66 6.52
CA PRO A 134 -11.35 -26.80 7.37
C PRO A 134 -11.94 -27.94 6.53
N PRO A 135 -11.71 -29.21 6.91
CA PRO A 135 -12.26 -30.37 6.23
C PRO A 135 -13.78 -30.29 6.10
N ALA A 136 -14.30 -30.71 4.94
CA ALA A 136 -15.74 -30.63 4.68
C ALA A 136 -16.56 -31.47 5.69
N GLY A 137 -17.29 -30.78 6.58
CA GLY A 137 -18.13 -31.38 7.62
C GLY A 137 -17.58 -31.28 9.05
N SER A 138 -16.49 -30.56 9.29
CA SER A 138 -16.08 -30.16 10.65
C SER A 138 -16.96 -29.01 11.17
N ASP A 139 -18.17 -29.35 11.61
CA ASP A 139 -19.06 -28.43 12.32
C ASP A 139 -18.65 -28.38 13.81
N GLY A 140 -17.55 -27.70 14.09
CA GLY A 140 -17.13 -27.36 15.46
C GLY A 140 -18.19 -26.54 16.21
N ALA A 141 -18.12 -26.51 17.53
CA ALA A 141 -18.97 -25.64 18.33
C ALA A 141 -18.60 -24.19 18.02
N ARG A 142 -19.50 -23.41 17.43
CA ARG A 142 -19.27 -21.98 17.12
C ARG A 142 -20.01 -21.09 18.11
N VAL A 143 -19.37 -20.01 18.55
CA VAL A 143 -20.04 -18.91 19.27
C VAL A 143 -21.29 -18.50 18.48
N THR A 144 -22.47 -18.61 19.10
CA THR A 144 -23.71 -18.27 18.41
C THR A 144 -23.87 -16.77 18.30
N ALA A 145 -24.57 -16.31 17.25
CA ALA A 145 -24.95 -14.90 17.14
C ALA A 145 -25.81 -14.40 18.33
N ALA A 146 -26.41 -15.30 19.14
CA ALA A 146 -27.12 -14.94 20.36
C ALA A 146 -26.18 -14.67 21.53
N GLU A 147 -25.07 -15.41 21.64
CA GLU A 147 -24.01 -15.18 22.64
C GLU A 147 -23.20 -13.94 22.28
N ALA A 148 -22.76 -13.83 21.03
CA ALA A 148 -22.08 -12.64 20.52
C ALA A 148 -22.89 -11.35 20.74
N ARG A 149 -24.23 -11.38 20.57
CA ARG A 149 -25.09 -10.21 20.86
C ARG A 149 -25.25 -9.90 22.34
N ARG A 150 -25.10 -10.89 23.22
CA ARG A 150 -25.01 -10.63 24.67
C ARG A 150 -23.67 -10.01 25.03
N ALA A 151 -22.59 -10.42 24.36
CA ALA A 151 -21.29 -9.79 24.51
C ALA A 151 -21.28 -8.34 23.95
N LEU A 152 -21.88 -8.08 22.78
CA LEU A 152 -22.05 -6.72 22.23
C LEU A 152 -22.66 -5.74 23.24
N ALA A 153 -23.66 -6.18 24.02
CA ALA A 153 -24.29 -5.35 25.05
C ALA A 153 -23.35 -4.99 26.23
N ASN A 154 -22.20 -5.66 26.34
CA ASN A 154 -21.20 -5.49 27.39
C ASN A 154 -19.83 -5.02 26.85
N VAL A 155 -19.64 -4.83 25.54
CA VAL A 155 -18.37 -4.28 25.03
C VAL A 155 -18.33 -2.80 25.42
N PRO A 156 -17.35 -2.36 26.23
CA PRO A 156 -17.36 -1.01 26.77
C PRO A 156 -16.98 0.01 25.70
N CYS A 157 -17.69 1.13 25.71
CA CYS A 157 -17.39 2.30 24.88
C CYS A 157 -16.27 3.09 25.56
N ASP A 158 -15.05 2.55 25.54
CA ASP A 158 -13.93 3.09 26.30
C ASP A 158 -13.44 4.42 25.70
N GLY A 159 -13.43 5.46 26.54
CA GLY A 159 -12.94 6.79 26.19
C GLY A 159 -13.82 7.50 25.16
N ASP A 160 -13.22 7.87 24.04
CA ASP A 160 -13.88 8.47 22.88
C ASP A 160 -14.22 7.46 21.77
N GLY A 161 -13.94 6.17 21.99
CA GLY A 161 -14.11 5.12 20.99
C GLY A 161 -13.01 5.02 19.94
N GLU A 162 -12.05 5.95 19.90
CA GLU A 162 -11.03 6.03 18.83
C GLU A 162 -9.59 6.00 19.34
N ASN A 163 -9.25 6.64 20.46
CA ASN A 163 -7.87 6.76 20.91
C ASN A 163 -7.37 5.55 21.72
N GLY A 164 -6.06 5.30 21.65
CA GLY A 164 -5.38 4.16 22.27
C GLY A 164 -5.35 2.91 21.38
N PHE A 165 -4.69 1.86 21.89
CA PHE A 165 -4.53 0.56 21.23
C PHE A 165 -5.88 -0.11 21.01
N ARG A 166 -6.24 -0.36 19.73
CA ARG A 166 -7.55 -0.89 19.34
C ARG A 166 -7.51 -1.84 18.16
N VAL A 167 -8.48 -2.75 18.14
CA VAL A 167 -8.88 -3.49 16.93
C VAL A 167 -9.83 -2.62 16.10
N GLN A 168 -9.49 -2.35 14.85
CA GLN A 168 -10.32 -1.62 13.89
C GLN A 168 -10.85 -2.59 12.84
N VAL A 169 -12.17 -2.73 12.74
CA VAL A 169 -12.79 -3.75 11.90
C VAL A 169 -13.04 -3.20 10.49
N LEU A 170 -12.66 -3.96 9.47
CA LEU A 170 -12.78 -3.58 8.06
C LEU A 170 -13.62 -4.63 7.31
N TYR A 171 -14.59 -4.18 6.52
CA TYR A 171 -15.20 -4.98 5.46
C TYR A 171 -14.46 -4.67 4.17
N LEU A 172 -13.68 -5.62 3.65
CA LEU A 172 -12.94 -5.43 2.40
C LEU A 172 -13.71 -6.00 1.21
N ARG A 173 -13.78 -5.26 0.11
CA ARG A 173 -14.30 -5.79 -1.16
C ARG A 173 -13.49 -5.31 -2.36
N ALA A 174 -13.50 -6.10 -3.43
CA ALA A 174 -12.96 -5.67 -4.71
C ALA A 174 -13.83 -4.55 -5.32
N SER A 175 -13.20 -3.64 -6.05
CA SER A 175 -13.88 -2.60 -6.84
C SER A 175 -14.76 -3.15 -7.98
N SER A 176 -14.53 -4.40 -8.41
CA SER A 176 -15.36 -5.13 -9.38
C SER A 176 -16.66 -5.68 -8.80
N ASP A 177 -16.74 -5.83 -7.49
CA ASP A 177 -17.74 -6.67 -6.84
C ASP A 177 -18.92 -5.84 -6.33
N ALA A 178 -20.08 -6.49 -6.20
CA ALA A 178 -21.27 -5.84 -5.66
C ALA A 178 -21.05 -5.48 -4.18
N ASP A 179 -21.38 -4.23 -3.82
CA ASP A 179 -21.33 -3.79 -2.43
C ASP A 179 -22.40 -4.51 -1.61
N ARG A 180 -21.97 -5.31 -0.63
CA ARG A 180 -22.81 -6.05 0.31
C ARG A 180 -22.64 -5.56 1.75
N TYR A 181 -21.94 -4.45 1.97
CA TYR A 181 -21.62 -3.92 3.29
C TYR A 181 -22.86 -3.82 4.20
N GLY A 182 -23.95 -3.22 3.70
CA GLY A 182 -25.20 -3.07 4.46
C GLY A 182 -25.87 -4.41 4.85
N ASP A 183 -25.70 -5.46 4.04
CA ASP A 183 -26.22 -6.80 4.33
C ASP A 183 -25.32 -7.59 5.30
N LYS A 184 -24.07 -7.15 5.50
CA LYS A 184 -23.04 -7.85 6.28
C LYS A 184 -22.65 -7.16 7.59
N LEU A 185 -22.89 -5.86 7.72
CA LEU A 185 -22.52 -5.04 8.88
C LEU A 185 -22.89 -5.68 10.23
N THR A 186 -24.15 -6.08 10.42
CA THR A 186 -24.60 -6.73 11.68
C THR A 186 -23.89 -8.05 11.93
N ALA A 187 -23.70 -8.87 10.89
CA ALA A 187 -23.00 -10.15 11.03
C ALA A 187 -21.53 -9.95 11.38
N ILE A 188 -20.85 -8.95 10.78
CA ILE A 188 -19.46 -8.63 11.08
C ILE A 188 -19.28 -8.15 12.52
N ARG A 189 -20.19 -7.30 13.01
CA ARG A 189 -20.21 -6.87 14.42
C ARG A 189 -20.47 -8.03 15.38
N ASP A 190 -21.42 -8.92 15.06
CA ASP A 190 -21.64 -10.15 15.83
C ASP A 190 -20.35 -10.99 15.85
N MET A 191 -19.69 -11.21 14.71
CA MET A 191 -18.48 -12.04 14.63
C MET A 191 -17.31 -11.47 15.44
N ALA A 192 -17.03 -10.18 15.31
CA ALA A 192 -15.98 -9.50 16.09
C ALA A 192 -16.26 -9.55 17.60
N ALA A 193 -17.49 -9.27 18.03
CA ALA A 193 -17.84 -9.36 19.45
C ALA A 193 -17.77 -10.80 20.00
N GLY A 194 -18.05 -11.81 19.17
CA GLY A 194 -17.82 -13.21 19.54
C GLY A 194 -16.33 -13.55 19.69
N ALA A 195 -15.44 -12.97 18.90
CA ALA A 195 -13.99 -13.13 19.10
C ALA A 195 -13.53 -12.52 20.44
N ASN A 196 -14.09 -11.38 20.83
CA ASN A 196 -13.89 -10.84 22.19
C ASN A 196 -14.54 -11.71 23.29
N THR A 197 -15.63 -12.43 22.98
CA THR A 197 -16.23 -13.39 23.92
C THR A 197 -15.28 -14.56 24.20
N ILE A 198 -14.56 -15.04 23.18
CA ILE A 198 -13.51 -16.05 23.31
C ILE A 198 -12.42 -15.52 24.25
N MET A 199 -11.82 -14.37 23.94
CA MET A 199 -10.81 -13.72 24.81
C MET A 199 -11.28 -13.55 26.26
N GLN A 200 -12.50 -13.04 26.49
CA GLN A 200 -13.08 -12.85 27.83
C GLN A 200 -13.29 -14.18 28.57
N ASN A 201 -13.63 -15.26 27.88
CA ASN A 201 -13.81 -16.56 28.51
C ASN A 201 -12.48 -17.23 28.84
N SER A 202 -11.49 -17.21 27.93
CA SER A 202 -10.14 -17.76 28.16
C SER A 202 -9.47 -17.05 29.34
N SER A 203 -9.44 -15.72 29.30
CA SER A 203 -8.83 -14.88 30.33
C SER A 203 -9.48 -15.07 31.70
N ARG A 204 -10.82 -15.10 31.76
CA ARG A 204 -11.56 -15.41 33.00
C ARG A 204 -11.29 -16.83 33.51
N ALA A 205 -11.11 -17.82 32.64
CA ALA A 205 -10.73 -19.18 33.03
C ALA A 205 -9.32 -19.24 33.65
N ALA A 206 -8.38 -18.43 33.13
CA ALA A 206 -7.05 -18.22 33.68
C ALA A 206 -7.01 -17.31 34.94
N GLY A 207 -8.16 -16.74 35.36
CA GLY A 207 -8.32 -16.03 36.63
C GLY A 207 -8.33 -14.50 36.56
N GLN A 208 -8.14 -13.89 35.38
CA GLN A 208 -8.25 -12.43 35.18
C GLN A 208 -8.91 -12.13 33.84
N GLU A 209 -10.06 -11.46 33.85
CA GLU A 209 -10.80 -11.12 32.64
C GLU A 209 -10.12 -10.00 31.84
N MET A 210 -9.87 -10.27 30.55
CA MET A 210 -9.30 -9.39 29.54
C MET A 210 -10.20 -9.35 28.29
N GLY A 211 -10.00 -8.40 27.39
CA GLY A 211 -10.81 -8.29 26.17
C GLY A 211 -10.21 -7.35 25.13
N PHE A 212 -10.54 -7.60 23.87
CA PHE A 212 -10.19 -6.70 22.77
C PHE A 212 -10.95 -5.38 22.89
N THR A 213 -10.23 -4.27 22.79
CA THR A 213 -10.83 -2.94 22.71
C THR A 213 -11.02 -2.57 21.23
N TYR A 214 -12.26 -2.33 20.79
CA TYR A 214 -12.53 -1.97 19.40
C TYR A 214 -12.56 -0.45 19.17
N VAL A 215 -12.36 -0.04 17.91
CA VAL A 215 -12.82 1.26 17.43
C VAL A 215 -14.34 1.27 17.41
N MET A 216 -14.96 2.33 17.93
CA MET A 216 -16.42 2.46 18.09
C MET A 216 -16.98 3.65 17.31
N THR A 217 -18.23 3.56 16.90
CA THR A 217 -19.01 4.72 16.43
C THR A 217 -19.44 5.60 17.62
N PRO A 218 -19.87 6.86 17.40
CA PRO A 218 -20.40 7.72 18.46
C PRO A 218 -21.64 7.15 19.18
N GLU A 219 -22.33 6.19 18.57
CA GLU A 219 -23.47 5.44 19.14
C GLU A 219 -23.02 4.23 19.99
N CYS A 220 -21.70 4.04 20.17
CA CYS A 220 -21.09 2.92 20.89
C CYS A 220 -21.38 1.54 20.27
N GLU A 221 -21.43 1.47 18.94
CA GLU A 221 -21.36 0.21 18.19
C GLU A 221 -19.93 0.01 17.68
N ILE A 222 -19.48 -1.24 17.49
CA ILE A 222 -18.19 -1.51 16.81
C ILE A 222 -18.20 -0.85 15.42
N ASP A 223 -17.22 0.00 15.14
CA ASP A 223 -17.04 0.61 13.82
C ASP A 223 -16.53 -0.45 12.83
N VAL A 224 -17.13 -0.47 11.64
CA VAL A 224 -16.78 -1.40 10.56
C VAL A 224 -16.66 -0.60 9.28
N GLN A 225 -15.44 -0.40 8.78
CA GLN A 225 -15.23 0.47 7.63
C GLN A 225 -15.38 -0.30 6.32
N ASN A 226 -16.15 0.25 5.36
CA ASN A 226 -16.33 -0.33 4.02
C ASN A 226 -15.16 0.10 3.12
N VAL A 227 -14.17 -0.79 2.98
CA VAL A 227 -12.93 -0.49 2.25
C VAL A 227 -12.96 -1.18 0.88
N VAL A 228 -12.62 -0.40 -0.14
CA VAL A 228 -12.61 -0.84 -1.55
C VAL A 228 -11.18 -0.91 -2.05
N ILE A 229 -10.76 -2.09 -2.50
CA ILE A 229 -9.42 -2.35 -3.02
C ILE A 229 -9.49 -2.93 -4.45
N SER A 230 -8.36 -3.03 -5.14
CA SER A 230 -8.34 -3.59 -6.49
C SER A 230 -8.69 -5.09 -6.48
N PRO A 231 -9.24 -5.64 -7.58
CA PRO A 231 -9.48 -7.08 -7.67
C PRO A 231 -8.18 -7.89 -7.58
N SER A 232 -7.03 -7.29 -7.91
CA SER A 232 -5.68 -7.83 -7.72
C SER A 232 -5.35 -7.95 -6.24
N ALA A 233 -5.46 -6.83 -5.51
CA ALA A 233 -5.06 -6.70 -4.12
C ALA A 233 -5.79 -7.71 -3.23
N ILE A 234 -7.11 -7.83 -3.34
CA ILE A 234 -7.90 -8.71 -2.46
C ILE A 234 -7.53 -10.21 -2.58
N ARG A 235 -6.81 -10.64 -3.62
CA ARG A 235 -6.37 -12.05 -3.78
C ARG A 235 -5.04 -12.37 -3.09
N SER A 236 -4.34 -11.38 -2.56
CA SER A 236 -3.04 -11.54 -1.89
C SER A 236 -3.08 -10.78 -0.57
N PHE A 237 -2.70 -11.43 0.53
CA PHE A 237 -2.63 -10.77 1.83
C PHE A 237 -1.63 -9.61 1.81
N ASP A 238 -0.44 -9.86 1.27
CA ASP A 238 0.60 -8.86 1.05
C ASP A 238 0.09 -7.62 0.29
N ALA A 239 -0.51 -7.83 -0.89
CA ALA A 239 -1.08 -6.73 -1.68
C ALA A 239 -2.31 -6.06 -1.02
N THR A 240 -3.00 -6.76 -0.12
CA THR A 240 -4.07 -6.17 0.71
C THR A 240 -3.47 -5.19 1.72
N ILE A 241 -2.43 -5.60 2.47
CA ILE A 241 -1.70 -4.75 3.42
C ILE A 241 -1.15 -3.51 2.71
N VAL A 242 -0.47 -3.68 1.58
CA VAL A 242 0.02 -2.59 0.71
C VAL A 242 -1.06 -1.55 0.43
N THR A 243 -2.25 -2.01 0.04
CA THR A 243 -3.34 -1.12 -0.36
C THR A 243 -3.98 -0.42 0.84
N LEU A 244 -3.97 -1.06 2.01
CA LEU A 244 -4.51 -0.51 3.26
C LEU A 244 -3.58 0.55 3.85
N ASP A 245 -2.27 0.29 3.91
CA ASP A 245 -1.25 1.27 4.29
C ASP A 245 -1.36 2.56 3.46
N GLN A 246 -1.42 2.42 2.13
CA GLN A 246 -1.60 3.52 1.19
C GLN A 246 -2.94 4.28 1.35
N GLN A 247 -3.93 3.70 2.04
CA GLN A 247 -5.21 4.33 2.37
C GLN A 247 -5.25 4.94 3.79
N GLY A 248 -4.16 4.86 4.56
CA GLY A 248 -4.05 5.39 5.93
C GLY A 248 -4.49 4.41 7.02
N PHE A 249 -4.51 3.10 6.72
CA PHE A 249 -4.68 2.04 7.71
C PHE A 249 -3.30 1.54 8.17
N ASP A 250 -2.47 2.46 8.67
CA ASP A 250 -1.04 2.27 8.95
C ASP A 250 -0.65 2.58 10.41
N ARG A 251 -1.62 2.90 11.29
CA ARG A 251 -1.35 3.34 12.67
C ARG A 251 -0.73 2.23 13.54
N ILE A 252 0.23 2.59 14.40
CA ILE A 252 0.89 1.61 15.29
C ILE A 252 0.04 1.18 16.48
N ASP A 253 -0.98 1.94 16.84
CA ASP A 253 -1.96 1.58 17.88
C ASP A 253 -3.15 0.82 17.29
N ARG A 254 -2.95 0.09 16.18
CA ARG A 254 -4.00 -0.66 15.46
C ARG A 254 -3.65 -2.10 15.10
N ILE A 255 -4.63 -2.95 15.38
CA ILE A 255 -4.84 -4.22 14.69
C ILE A 255 -6.02 -4.03 13.72
N TYR A 256 -5.82 -4.30 12.43
CA TYR A 256 -6.86 -4.21 11.40
C TYR A 256 -7.48 -5.60 11.15
N LEU A 257 -8.66 -5.83 11.72
CA LEU A 257 -9.42 -7.07 11.54
C LEU A 257 -10.28 -6.97 10.27
N MET A 258 -9.86 -7.67 9.23
CA MET A 258 -10.42 -7.62 7.88
C MET A 258 -11.33 -8.81 7.60
N PHE A 259 -12.63 -8.55 7.47
CA PHE A 259 -13.57 -9.48 6.85
C PHE A 259 -13.53 -9.28 5.34
N ALA A 260 -12.69 -10.07 4.65
CA ALA A 260 -12.47 -9.97 3.21
C ALA A 260 -13.57 -10.70 2.43
N ASP A 261 -14.36 -9.96 1.65
CA ASP A 261 -15.53 -10.47 0.92
C ASP A 261 -15.15 -11.19 -0.38
N THR A 262 -14.22 -12.12 -0.26
CA THR A 262 -13.67 -12.92 -1.35
C THR A 262 -13.65 -14.40 -0.96
N THR A 263 -13.52 -15.24 -1.98
CA THR A 263 -13.20 -16.68 -1.86
C THR A 263 -12.10 -17.04 -2.87
N ALA A 264 -11.35 -16.05 -3.33
CA ALA A 264 -10.39 -16.18 -4.43
C ALA A 264 -8.93 -16.34 -3.97
N ALA A 265 -8.64 -16.16 -2.67
CA ALA A 265 -7.34 -16.54 -2.09
C ALA A 265 -7.30 -18.05 -1.78
N GLY A 266 -8.44 -18.65 -1.41
CA GLY A 266 -8.53 -20.09 -1.13
C GLY A 266 -8.13 -20.50 0.28
N ILE A 267 -8.13 -19.53 1.21
CA ILE A 267 -7.68 -19.64 2.60
C ILE A 267 -8.88 -19.41 3.54
N CYS A 268 -8.76 -19.81 4.81
CA CYS A 268 -9.65 -19.31 5.87
C CYS A 268 -9.19 -17.95 6.38
N GLY A 269 -7.95 -17.96 6.87
CA GLY A 269 -7.33 -16.96 7.72
C GLY A 269 -5.94 -16.60 7.20
N ILE A 270 -5.39 -15.52 7.75
CA ILE A 270 -3.97 -15.15 7.72
C ILE A 270 -3.76 -13.89 8.57
N GLY A 271 -2.82 -13.98 9.52
CA GLY A 271 -2.41 -12.90 10.41
C GLY A 271 -0.96 -12.47 10.21
N THR A 272 -0.65 -11.19 10.44
CA THR A 272 0.73 -10.76 10.68
C THR A 272 1.17 -11.13 12.10
N MET A 273 2.42 -11.55 12.26
CA MET A 273 3.01 -11.98 13.54
C MET A 273 4.52 -11.74 13.48
N TRP A 274 5.14 -11.28 14.56
CA TRP A 274 6.61 -11.19 14.69
C TRP A 274 7.17 -12.36 15.49
N GLY A 275 8.29 -12.91 15.01
CA GLY A 275 9.06 -13.95 15.70
C GLY A 275 9.95 -13.35 16.78
N ASP A 276 9.30 -12.78 17.81
CA ASP A 276 9.93 -12.17 18.97
C ASP A 276 9.32 -12.78 20.24
N ASP A 277 10.15 -13.55 20.94
CA ASP A 277 9.77 -14.28 22.15
C ASP A 277 10.31 -13.62 23.44
N ASN A 278 10.65 -12.34 23.36
CA ASN A 278 11.15 -11.58 24.50
C ASN A 278 9.99 -11.10 25.40
N ALA A 279 10.04 -11.38 26.70
CA ALA A 279 9.06 -10.91 27.67
C ALA A 279 9.07 -9.38 27.91
N ALA A 280 10.04 -8.64 27.36
CA ALA A 280 10.16 -7.20 27.56
C ALA A 280 9.04 -6.42 26.84
N PRO A 281 8.59 -5.26 27.38
CA PRO A 281 7.62 -4.39 26.70
C PRO A 281 8.06 -3.90 25.30
N SER A 282 9.35 -3.96 24.99
CA SER A 282 9.89 -3.66 23.66
C SER A 282 9.58 -4.72 22.58
N ASN A 283 8.91 -5.82 22.92
CA ASN A 283 8.55 -6.90 22.00
C ASN A 283 7.80 -6.35 20.77
N ASP A 284 8.18 -6.76 19.56
CA ASP A 284 7.60 -6.20 18.33
C ASP A 284 6.11 -6.50 18.16
N ASN A 285 5.57 -7.51 18.85
CA ASN A 285 4.13 -7.82 18.85
C ASN A 285 3.28 -6.86 19.71
N ASN A 286 3.87 -6.00 20.55
CA ASN A 286 3.13 -4.99 21.33
C ASN A 286 2.52 -3.86 20.47
N ARG A 287 2.93 -3.75 19.20
CA ARG A 287 2.59 -2.62 18.33
C ARG A 287 2.24 -3.09 16.92
N GLY A 288 1.38 -2.31 16.29
CA GLY A 288 1.00 -2.45 14.90
C GLY A 288 1.81 -1.55 13.96
N PRO A 289 1.28 -1.23 12.77
CA PRO A 289 0.01 -1.74 12.25
C PRO A 289 0.11 -3.24 12.02
N SER A 290 -0.80 -3.98 12.66
CA SER A 290 -0.96 -5.43 12.52
C SER A 290 -2.25 -5.72 11.77
N TYR A 291 -2.29 -6.84 11.08
CA TYR A 291 -3.32 -7.15 10.09
C TYR A 291 -3.79 -8.60 10.28
N ALA A 292 -5.10 -8.78 10.44
CA ALA A 292 -5.77 -10.06 10.67
C ALA A 292 -6.86 -10.23 9.61
N ARG A 293 -6.83 -11.27 8.78
CA ARG A 293 -7.78 -11.42 7.66
C ARG A 293 -8.56 -12.72 7.73
N ALA A 294 -9.89 -12.61 7.70
CA ALA A 294 -10.80 -13.74 7.47
C ALA A 294 -11.47 -13.64 6.07
N ASP A 295 -11.34 -14.69 5.26
CA ASP A 295 -12.02 -14.83 3.96
C ASP A 295 -13.46 -15.34 4.12
N ARG A 296 -14.37 -14.98 3.20
CA ARG A 296 -15.83 -15.15 3.35
C ARG A 296 -16.31 -16.59 3.64
N ILE A 297 -15.51 -17.59 3.31
CA ILE A 297 -15.85 -19.00 3.58
C ILE A 297 -15.68 -19.38 5.07
N CYS A 298 -14.82 -18.67 5.80
CA CYS A 298 -14.55 -18.86 7.24
C CYS A 298 -14.87 -17.58 8.03
N TRP A 299 -15.92 -16.87 7.62
CA TRP A 299 -16.47 -15.77 8.39
C TRP A 299 -17.26 -16.30 9.59
N ASP A 300 -16.57 -16.39 10.72
CA ASP A 300 -17.16 -16.53 12.05
C ASP A 300 -16.26 -15.89 13.13
N SER A 301 -16.63 -16.07 14.40
CA SER A 301 -15.88 -15.56 15.55
C SER A 301 -14.62 -16.34 15.86
N HIS A 302 -14.51 -17.60 15.43
CA HIS A 302 -13.35 -18.44 15.71
C HIS A 302 -12.18 -18.00 14.85
N THR A 303 -12.34 -17.91 13.53
CA THR A 303 -11.28 -17.39 12.65
C THR A 303 -10.91 -15.95 13.04
N ALA A 304 -11.89 -15.09 13.36
CA ALA A 304 -11.58 -13.74 13.84
C ALA A 304 -10.78 -13.72 15.16
N ALA A 305 -11.01 -14.68 16.08
CA ALA A 305 -10.21 -14.84 17.29
C ALA A 305 -8.80 -15.37 16.99
N HIS A 306 -8.69 -16.36 16.11
CA HIS A 306 -7.44 -16.98 15.68
C HIS A 306 -6.48 -15.93 15.07
N GLU A 307 -6.93 -15.18 14.06
CA GLU A 307 -6.09 -14.14 13.42
C GLU A 307 -5.69 -13.01 14.36
N LEU A 308 -6.58 -12.63 15.29
CA LEU A 308 -6.26 -11.63 16.30
C LEU A 308 -5.17 -12.11 17.25
N MET A 309 -5.16 -13.39 17.61
CA MET A 309 -4.14 -13.95 18.50
C MET A 309 -2.76 -14.01 17.82
N HIS A 310 -2.70 -14.34 16.52
CA HIS A 310 -1.47 -14.17 15.72
C HIS A 310 -0.96 -12.73 15.76
N ASN A 311 -1.85 -11.73 15.64
CA ASN A 311 -1.49 -10.31 15.76
C ASN A 311 -1.03 -9.88 17.16
N LEU A 312 -1.32 -10.65 18.22
CA LEU A 312 -0.77 -10.43 19.56
C LEU A 312 0.60 -11.09 19.76
N GLY A 313 1.09 -11.87 18.78
CA GLY A 313 2.29 -12.68 18.88
C GLY A 313 2.06 -14.09 19.47
N GLY A 314 0.84 -14.61 19.39
CA GLY A 314 0.47 -15.93 19.92
C GLY A 314 1.26 -17.08 19.31
N VAL A 315 1.49 -18.11 20.12
CA VAL A 315 2.28 -19.32 19.81
C VAL A 315 3.65 -19.03 19.19
N GLN A 316 4.51 -18.36 19.98
CA GLN A 316 5.93 -18.26 19.63
C GLN A 316 6.56 -19.65 19.52
N ARG A 317 7.53 -19.78 18.61
CA ARG A 317 8.18 -21.06 18.24
C ARG A 317 8.86 -21.79 19.40
N SER A 318 9.19 -21.09 20.49
CA SER A 318 9.82 -21.66 21.68
C SER A 318 8.81 -22.23 22.69
N ALA A 319 7.51 -22.02 22.47
CA ALA A 319 6.47 -22.46 23.40
C ALA A 319 6.44 -24.00 23.52
N PRO A 320 6.15 -24.55 24.72
CA PRO A 320 6.21 -25.98 25.01
C PRO A 320 5.55 -26.91 23.98
N ASN A 321 4.35 -26.54 23.50
CA ASN A 321 3.55 -27.32 22.55
C ASN A 321 3.39 -26.58 21.19
N ALA A 322 4.33 -25.70 20.82
CA ALA A 322 4.33 -25.08 19.50
C ALA A 322 4.61 -26.09 18.36
N THR A 323 3.89 -25.92 17.26
CA THR A 323 4.30 -26.31 15.91
C THR A 323 5.43 -25.40 15.42
N ARG A 324 5.80 -25.50 14.14
CA ARG A 324 6.78 -24.59 13.54
C ARG A 324 6.16 -23.44 12.75
N ALA A 325 4.86 -23.46 12.45
CA ALA A 325 4.22 -22.44 11.61
C ALA A 325 3.13 -21.64 12.36
N GLY A 326 3.38 -21.34 13.65
CA GLY A 326 2.55 -20.41 14.45
C GLY A 326 1.33 -21.04 15.13
N HIS A 327 1.17 -22.36 15.09
CA HIS A 327 0.07 -23.08 15.75
C HIS A 327 0.56 -23.93 16.90
N CYS A 328 -0.34 -24.44 17.74
CA CYS A 328 0.00 -25.36 18.83
C CYS A 328 -0.51 -26.79 18.56
N ILE A 329 -0.11 -27.76 19.39
CA ILE A 329 -0.52 -29.18 19.25
C ILE A 329 -1.55 -29.66 20.28
N ASP A 330 -1.96 -28.81 21.21
CA ASP A 330 -2.92 -29.13 22.28
C ASP A 330 -4.38 -28.95 21.80
N GLU A 331 -4.87 -29.97 21.10
CA GLU A 331 -6.24 -30.06 20.58
C GLU A 331 -7.25 -30.15 21.74
N TYR A 332 -8.36 -29.40 21.76
CA TYR A 332 -8.99 -28.58 20.72
C TYR A 332 -8.83 -27.06 20.94
N ASP A 333 -7.66 -26.53 21.27
CA ASP A 333 -7.51 -25.07 21.45
C ASP A 333 -7.72 -24.27 20.15
N VAL A 334 -8.17 -23.01 20.23
CA VAL A 334 -8.38 -22.11 19.08
C VAL A 334 -7.13 -21.97 18.21
N MET A 335 -5.93 -22.02 18.79
CA MET A 335 -4.67 -21.89 18.03
C MET A 335 -4.05 -23.22 17.60
N CYS A 336 -4.68 -24.36 17.91
CA CYS A 336 -4.10 -25.67 17.74
C CYS A 336 -4.72 -26.43 16.57
N TYR A 337 -3.93 -26.73 15.53
CA TYR A 337 -4.30 -27.70 14.49
C TYR A 337 -3.05 -28.25 13.78
N SER A 338 -3.22 -29.35 13.04
CA SER A 338 -2.13 -29.98 12.29
C SER A 338 -1.76 -29.20 11.02
N ASP A 339 -0.90 -28.20 11.15
CA ASP A 339 -0.45 -27.30 10.07
C ASP A 339 0.61 -27.89 9.11
N GLY A 340 1.09 -29.11 9.33
CA GLY A 340 2.09 -29.70 8.44
C GLY A 340 2.28 -31.22 8.54
N PRO A 341 2.92 -31.85 7.52
CA PRO A 341 3.20 -33.28 7.53
C PRO A 341 4.10 -33.69 8.71
N GLY A 342 3.56 -34.54 9.59
CA GLY A 342 4.29 -35.08 10.74
C GLY A 342 4.03 -34.33 12.06
N VAL A 343 3.21 -33.28 12.06
CA VAL A 343 2.62 -32.74 13.29
C VAL A 343 1.69 -33.80 13.89
N GLN A 344 1.71 -33.94 15.22
CA GLN A 344 0.89 -34.89 15.96
C GLN A 344 0.13 -34.14 17.05
N MET A 345 -1.19 -34.04 16.89
CA MET A 345 -2.06 -33.38 17.85
C MET A 345 -2.22 -34.22 19.13
N GLN A 346 -2.37 -33.54 20.26
CA GLN A 346 -2.64 -34.09 21.58
C GLN A 346 -4.07 -33.72 21.99
N GLU A 347 -4.99 -34.68 22.09
CA GLU A 347 -6.37 -34.45 22.55
C GLU A 347 -6.41 -34.24 24.08
N VAL A 348 -5.89 -33.10 24.56
CA VAL A 348 -5.77 -32.77 25.99
C VAL A 348 -6.83 -31.76 26.46
N CYS A 349 -7.26 -30.85 25.60
CA CYS A 349 -8.23 -29.81 25.91
C CYS A 349 -9.66 -30.33 25.74
N THR A 350 -10.19 -31.02 26.76
CA THR A 350 -11.47 -31.73 26.67
C THR A 350 -12.53 -31.24 27.66
N PRO A 351 -13.81 -31.11 27.26
CA PRO A 351 -14.40 -31.52 25.97
C PRO A 351 -14.22 -30.48 24.84
N GLN A 352 -14.11 -30.94 23.59
CA GLN A 352 -13.99 -30.13 22.36
C GLN A 352 -14.90 -28.90 22.38
N GLY A 353 -16.21 -29.08 22.52
CA GLY A 353 -17.19 -28.00 22.44
C GLY A 353 -17.11 -26.93 23.55
N THR A 354 -16.13 -27.01 24.45
CA THR A 354 -15.71 -25.93 25.34
C THR A 354 -14.38 -25.31 24.88
N PHE A 355 -13.36 -26.13 24.64
CA PHE A 355 -12.00 -25.66 24.36
C PHE A 355 -11.78 -25.12 22.94
N GLU A 356 -12.59 -25.57 21.97
CA GLU A 356 -12.65 -25.05 20.59
C GLU A 356 -13.12 -23.57 20.52
N ASN A 357 -13.32 -22.91 21.66
CA ASN A 357 -13.58 -21.47 21.77
C ASN A 357 -12.85 -20.86 23.00
N LEU A 358 -11.70 -21.43 23.38
CA LEU A 358 -10.79 -20.92 24.40
C LEU A 358 -9.36 -20.85 23.85
N TYR A 359 -8.51 -20.10 24.53
CA TYR A 359 -7.08 -19.94 24.23
C TYR A 359 -6.25 -20.54 25.33
N ASP A 360 -5.12 -21.12 24.94
CA ASP A 360 -4.09 -21.70 25.80
C ASP A 360 -4.68 -22.55 26.93
N CYS A 361 -5.31 -23.65 26.53
CA CYS A 361 -5.64 -24.74 27.42
C CYS A 361 -4.38 -25.21 28.18
N HIS A 362 -4.44 -25.13 29.52
CA HIS A 362 -3.34 -25.24 30.50
C HIS A 362 -2.61 -23.93 30.85
N HIS A 363 -2.64 -22.94 29.97
CA HIS A 363 -2.07 -21.60 30.16
C HIS A 363 -0.53 -21.61 30.32
N ASP A 364 0.14 -22.36 29.45
CA ASP A 364 1.61 -22.53 29.46
C ASP A 364 2.30 -22.35 28.10
N ASP A 365 1.57 -22.11 27.01
CA ASP A 365 2.13 -21.92 25.66
C ASP A 365 2.25 -20.46 25.19
N TYR A 366 1.23 -19.63 25.34
CA TYR A 366 1.24 -18.27 24.78
C TYR A 366 0.32 -17.24 25.44
N PHE A 367 -0.61 -17.67 26.30
CA PHE A 367 -1.60 -16.80 26.94
C PHE A 367 -1.91 -17.21 28.37
N ASN A 368 -1.35 -16.47 29.33
CA ASN A 368 -1.73 -16.60 30.73
C ASN A 368 -1.73 -15.23 31.43
N PRO A 369 -2.89 -14.64 31.74
CA PRO A 369 -3.02 -13.41 32.53
C PRO A 369 -2.36 -13.43 33.91
N LEU A 370 -2.11 -14.61 34.49
CA LEU A 370 -1.54 -14.79 35.82
C LEU A 370 -0.48 -15.91 35.80
N PRO A 371 0.64 -15.72 35.05
CA PRO A 371 1.63 -16.76 34.85
C PRO A 371 2.31 -17.10 36.18
N ALA A 372 2.63 -18.38 36.39
CA ALA A 372 3.37 -18.79 37.56
C ALA A 372 4.84 -18.33 37.44
N SER A 373 5.41 -17.77 38.50
CA SER A 373 6.81 -17.30 38.42
C SER A 373 7.78 -18.45 38.11
N GLY A 374 8.67 -18.22 37.15
CA GLY A 374 9.56 -19.21 36.56
C GLY A 374 8.93 -20.12 35.50
N SER A 375 7.66 -19.90 35.12
CA SER A 375 7.05 -20.56 33.96
C SER A 375 7.57 -19.99 32.63
N TYR A 376 7.21 -20.64 31.52
CA TYR A 376 7.50 -20.13 30.18
C TYR A 376 6.98 -18.70 30.02
N LEU A 377 5.69 -18.47 30.33
CA LEU A 377 5.00 -17.18 30.22
C LEU A 377 5.34 -16.13 31.31
N ASP A 378 6.26 -16.44 32.24
CA ASP A 378 6.91 -15.45 33.13
C ASP A 378 8.28 -15.01 32.61
N THR A 379 8.80 -15.69 31.58
CA THR A 379 10.20 -15.52 31.09
C THR A 379 10.34 -15.32 29.58
N HIS A 380 9.26 -15.56 28.83
CA HIS A 380 9.15 -15.46 27.37
C HIS A 380 7.92 -14.62 26.99
N TRP A 381 7.59 -14.49 25.70
CA TRP A 381 6.47 -13.64 25.30
C TRP A 381 5.13 -14.23 25.73
N ASN A 382 4.35 -13.42 26.46
CA ASN A 382 3.02 -13.75 26.91
C ASN A 382 2.03 -12.76 26.29
N THR A 383 1.13 -13.25 25.45
CA THR A 383 0.16 -12.39 24.76
C THR A 383 -0.80 -11.68 25.71
N ALA A 384 -0.92 -12.12 26.98
CA ALA A 384 -1.68 -11.43 28.01
C ALA A 384 -1.07 -10.09 28.45
N ASP A 385 0.24 -9.88 28.25
CA ASP A 385 0.93 -8.61 28.55
C ASP A 385 0.81 -7.59 27.39
N ASN A 386 0.26 -8.01 26.25
CA ASN A 386 0.17 -7.20 25.04
C ASN A 386 -0.66 -5.91 25.26
N TRP A 387 -0.14 -4.75 24.82
CA TRP A 387 -0.79 -3.45 24.97
C TRP A 387 -2.20 -3.34 24.35
N PHE A 388 -2.54 -4.16 23.35
CA PHE A 388 -3.90 -4.26 22.81
C PHE A 388 -4.92 -4.92 23.76
N LEU A 389 -4.46 -5.62 24.81
CA LEU A 389 -5.29 -6.19 25.87
C LEU A 389 -5.16 -5.43 27.19
N THR A 390 -3.93 -5.25 27.69
CA THR A 390 -3.65 -4.60 28.97
C THR A 390 -4.07 -3.14 28.97
N ARG A 391 -3.82 -2.44 27.84
CA ARG A 391 -3.92 -0.96 27.68
C ARG A 391 -2.98 -0.16 28.61
N ASP A 392 -2.14 -0.85 29.38
CA ASP A 392 -1.16 -0.27 30.28
C ASP A 392 0.16 -0.05 29.54
N VAL A 393 0.15 0.94 28.64
CA VAL A 393 1.36 1.39 27.93
C VAL A 393 2.28 2.13 28.92
N PRO A 394 3.58 1.79 29.00
CA PRO A 394 4.53 2.54 29.82
C PRO A 394 4.54 4.03 29.48
N THR A 395 4.55 4.91 30.48
CA THR A 395 4.48 6.37 30.28
C THR A 395 5.70 6.97 29.56
N ASP A 396 6.77 6.19 29.46
CA ASP A 396 8.04 6.46 28.79
C ASP A 396 8.21 5.66 27.47
N ALA A 397 7.20 4.88 27.06
CA ALA A 397 7.16 4.32 25.72
C ALA A 397 6.89 5.44 24.71
N ASP A 398 7.85 5.68 23.81
CA ASP A 398 7.57 6.47 22.62
C ASP A 398 6.68 5.66 21.67
N LEU A 399 5.67 6.31 21.11
CA LEU A 399 4.74 5.78 20.10
C LEU A 399 4.67 6.69 18.87
N ILE A 400 5.50 7.74 18.85
CA ILE A 400 5.67 8.61 17.70
C ILE A 400 6.66 7.92 16.78
N ARG A 401 6.35 7.89 15.48
CA ARG A 401 7.29 7.37 14.48
C ARG A 401 8.15 8.53 13.97
N PRO A 402 9.42 8.31 13.62
CA PRO A 402 10.27 9.32 12.99
C PRO A 402 9.60 10.01 11.80
N ASP A 403 9.75 11.32 11.63
CA ASP A 403 9.38 11.98 10.38
C ASP A 403 10.52 11.80 9.36
N VAL A 404 10.19 11.34 8.14
CA VAL A 404 11.17 11.01 7.09
C VAL A 404 10.93 11.90 5.89
N ALA A 405 11.90 12.76 5.57
CA ALA A 405 11.84 13.68 4.43
C ALA A 405 12.98 13.39 3.45
N TRP A 406 12.65 12.83 2.29
CA TRP A 406 13.57 12.73 1.17
C TRP A 406 14.01 14.10 0.66
N VAL A 407 15.32 14.27 0.54
CA VAL A 407 15.97 15.51 0.09
C VAL A 407 16.61 15.33 -1.28
N THR A 408 17.34 14.22 -1.46
CA THR A 408 18.10 13.92 -2.68
C THR A 408 17.80 12.50 -3.15
N PRO A 409 17.53 12.28 -4.45
CA PRO A 409 17.50 13.24 -5.56
C PRO A 409 16.19 14.02 -5.73
N VAL A 410 15.10 13.61 -5.07
CA VAL A 410 13.75 14.21 -5.11
C VAL A 410 13.04 13.99 -3.76
N GLY A 411 11.90 14.63 -3.51
CA GLY A 411 11.13 14.46 -2.27
C GLY A 411 10.18 13.25 -2.24
N ASN A 412 9.55 13.00 -1.09
CA ASN A 412 8.67 11.83 -0.84
C ASN A 412 7.68 11.59 -1.99
N GLY A 413 7.60 10.34 -2.45
CA GLY A 413 6.72 9.89 -3.53
C GLY A 413 7.03 10.44 -4.93
N GLN A 414 8.04 11.30 -5.10
CA GLN A 414 8.37 11.90 -6.39
C GLN A 414 9.22 10.98 -7.27
N THR A 415 9.30 11.31 -8.57
CA THR A 415 10.09 10.56 -9.55
C THR A 415 11.29 11.34 -10.04
N TYR A 416 12.48 10.80 -9.79
CA TYR A 416 13.73 11.20 -10.41
C TYR A 416 13.94 10.45 -11.74
N VAL A 417 14.59 11.08 -12.72
CA VAL A 417 14.92 10.44 -14.01
C VAL A 417 16.44 10.28 -14.11
N ALA A 418 16.92 9.05 -14.29
CA ALA A 418 18.34 8.73 -14.37
C ALA A 418 18.66 7.93 -15.65
N SER A 419 19.81 8.19 -16.26
CA SER A 419 20.29 7.44 -17.45
C SER A 419 21.61 6.70 -17.21
N SER A 420 22.42 7.14 -16.24
CA SER A 420 23.78 6.64 -16.02
C SER A 420 24.39 7.23 -14.74
N GLY A 421 25.36 6.54 -14.14
CA GLY A 421 26.16 7.05 -13.02
C GLY A 421 25.69 6.57 -11.65
N VAL A 422 26.25 7.19 -10.60
CA VAL A 422 25.84 7.00 -9.21
C VAL A 422 24.77 8.04 -8.88
N ILE A 423 23.67 7.60 -8.29
CA ILE A 423 22.55 8.43 -7.84
C ILE A 423 22.70 8.56 -6.33
N PRO A 424 23.01 9.75 -5.78
CA PRO A 424 23.06 9.96 -4.34
C PRO A 424 21.64 9.91 -3.75
N LEU A 425 21.52 9.33 -2.56
CA LEU A 425 20.30 9.25 -1.77
C LEU A 425 20.55 10.01 -0.47
N GLN A 426 19.60 10.86 -0.06
CA GLN A 426 19.62 11.54 1.24
C GLN A 426 18.19 11.72 1.75
N VAL A 427 17.98 11.37 3.02
CA VAL A 427 16.82 11.78 3.81
C VAL A 427 17.27 12.65 4.98
N ASP A 428 16.46 13.64 5.32
CA ASP A 428 16.48 14.29 6.61
C ASP A 428 15.43 13.58 7.46
N VAL A 429 15.82 13.11 8.65
CA VAL A 429 14.92 12.39 9.58
C VAL A 429 14.93 13.11 10.92
N THR A 430 13.75 13.31 11.50
CA THR A 430 13.60 13.90 12.83
C THR A 430 12.69 13.07 13.70
N ASP A 431 13.13 12.82 14.93
CA ASP A 431 12.33 12.22 15.98
C ASP A 431 12.60 12.93 17.32
N ALA A 432 11.64 12.88 18.26
CA ALA A 432 11.73 13.52 19.57
C ALA A 432 12.53 12.72 20.60
N SER A 433 12.44 11.38 20.58
CA SER A 433 13.31 10.50 21.37
C SER A 433 14.68 10.35 20.71
N GLY A 434 14.71 10.37 19.38
CA GLY A 434 15.91 10.45 18.55
C GLY A 434 16.05 9.26 17.62
N VAL A 435 16.61 9.53 16.44
CA VAL A 435 16.78 8.54 15.37
C VAL A 435 17.99 7.65 15.67
N ALA A 436 17.78 6.34 15.71
CA ALA A 436 18.83 5.34 15.92
C ALA A 436 19.64 5.07 14.64
N TYR A 437 18.95 4.85 13.52
CA TYR A 437 19.55 4.63 12.20
C TYR A 437 18.51 4.76 11.07
N VAL A 438 19.00 4.86 9.83
CA VAL A 438 18.20 4.81 8.60
C VAL A 438 18.77 3.74 7.68
N ASP A 439 17.94 2.77 7.29
CA ASP A 439 18.27 1.79 6.25
C ASP A 439 17.73 2.22 4.89
N PHE A 440 18.47 1.94 3.83
CA PHE A 440 18.07 2.25 2.44
C PHE A 440 17.91 0.97 1.63
N TRP A 441 16.85 0.89 0.82
CA TRP A 441 16.51 -0.31 0.05
C TRP A 441 16.07 0.01 -1.37
N LEU A 442 16.33 -0.92 -2.30
CA LEU A 442 15.85 -0.91 -3.68
C LEU A 442 14.92 -2.12 -3.89
N TYR A 443 13.66 -1.88 -4.25
CA TYR A 443 12.75 -2.97 -4.61
C TYR A 443 13.07 -3.52 -6.00
N ASN A 444 13.11 -4.85 -6.13
CA ASN A 444 13.34 -5.56 -7.38
C ASN A 444 12.12 -6.37 -7.81
N GLU A 445 11.25 -5.71 -8.58
CA GLU A 445 10.01 -6.26 -9.14
C GLU A 445 10.19 -7.57 -9.93
N ILE A 446 11.38 -7.87 -10.47
CA ILE A 446 11.63 -9.11 -11.24
C ILE A 446 11.73 -10.34 -10.33
N ARG A 447 12.27 -10.17 -9.13
CA ARG A 447 12.41 -11.24 -8.13
C ARG A 447 11.35 -11.20 -7.04
N ASP A 448 10.58 -10.12 -6.99
CA ASP A 448 9.71 -9.76 -5.86
C ASP A 448 10.51 -9.76 -4.55
N ASP A 449 11.67 -9.06 -4.53
CA ASP A 449 12.53 -8.96 -3.35
C ASP A 449 13.12 -7.56 -3.13
N TRP A 450 13.56 -7.29 -1.90
CA TRP A 450 14.22 -6.04 -1.52
C TRP A 450 15.74 -6.20 -1.50
N VAL A 451 16.45 -5.23 -2.07
CA VAL A 451 17.91 -5.16 -2.12
C VAL A 451 18.39 -4.09 -1.16
N PHE A 452 19.10 -4.51 -0.11
CA PHE A 452 19.74 -3.60 0.83
C PHE A 452 20.81 -2.73 0.13
N LEU A 453 20.73 -1.42 0.31
CA LEU A 453 21.69 -0.44 -0.21
C LEU A 453 22.68 0.03 0.86
N GLY A 454 22.29 0.00 2.14
CA GLY A 454 23.14 0.34 3.28
C GLY A 454 22.35 0.91 4.46
N SER A 455 23.00 0.93 5.62
CA SER A 455 22.51 1.58 6.85
C SER A 455 23.37 2.80 7.16
N ASP A 456 22.76 3.89 7.61
CA ASP A 456 23.44 5.08 8.10
C ASP A 456 22.96 5.41 9.53
N LEU A 457 23.91 5.54 10.46
CA LEU A 457 23.65 5.70 11.89
C LEU A 457 23.81 7.16 12.37
N ALA A 458 24.07 8.11 11.46
CA ALA A 458 24.23 9.51 11.83
C ALA A 458 23.80 10.48 10.72
N ALA A 459 23.09 11.54 11.10
CA ALA A 459 22.71 12.59 10.16
C ALA A 459 23.94 13.35 9.57
N PRO A 460 23.90 13.77 8.29
CA PRO A 460 22.84 13.55 7.31
C PRO A 460 22.82 12.11 6.79
N TYR A 461 21.66 11.45 6.85
CA TYR A 461 21.51 10.04 6.49
C TYR A 461 21.60 9.88 4.97
N THR A 462 22.58 9.11 4.51
CA THR A 462 22.92 9.02 3.08
C THR A 462 23.20 7.62 2.59
N SER A 463 22.89 7.39 1.32
CA SER A 463 23.25 6.17 0.60
C SER A 463 23.44 6.48 -0.89
N SER A 464 23.60 5.46 -1.73
CA SER A 464 23.63 5.64 -3.18
C SER A 464 23.19 4.39 -3.94
N VAL A 465 22.63 4.58 -5.13
CA VAL A 465 22.32 3.49 -6.06
C VAL A 465 22.95 3.76 -7.43
N ILE A 466 23.49 2.72 -8.06
CA ILE A 466 24.11 2.84 -9.39
C ILE A 466 23.02 2.66 -10.45
N ALA A 467 22.86 3.61 -11.38
CA ALA A 467 21.83 3.57 -12.42
C ALA A 467 21.87 2.32 -13.32
N ALA A 468 23.00 1.61 -13.37
CA ALA A 468 23.18 0.35 -14.09
C ALA A 468 22.65 -0.89 -13.34
N ALA A 469 22.43 -0.80 -12.02
CA ALA A 469 21.83 -1.86 -11.20
C ALA A 469 20.29 -1.81 -11.20
N LEU A 470 19.71 -0.70 -11.69
CA LEU A 470 18.27 -0.49 -11.81
C LEU A 470 17.69 -1.24 -13.01
N ASN A 471 16.48 -1.77 -12.88
CA ASN A 471 15.68 -2.32 -13.97
C ASN A 471 15.29 -1.22 -14.98
N SER A 472 14.96 -1.60 -16.22
CA SER A 472 14.40 -0.70 -17.24
C SER A 472 13.04 -0.16 -16.79
N GLY A 473 12.84 1.16 -16.86
CA GLY A 473 11.58 1.77 -16.43
C GLY A 473 11.62 2.32 -15.00
N LEU A 474 10.54 2.15 -14.25
CA LEU A 474 10.46 2.64 -12.86
C LEU A 474 11.13 1.66 -11.89
N ASN A 475 11.81 2.21 -10.90
CA ASN A 475 12.43 1.50 -9.79
C ASN A 475 12.10 2.26 -8.52
N TYR A 476 11.84 1.58 -7.43
CA TYR A 476 11.46 2.21 -6.17
C TYR A 476 12.60 2.08 -5.16
N VAL A 477 12.90 3.19 -4.48
CA VAL A 477 13.90 3.25 -3.41
C VAL A 477 13.20 3.73 -2.15
N LEU A 478 13.45 3.04 -1.05
CA LEU A 478 12.84 3.27 0.25
C LEU A 478 13.91 3.64 1.28
N ALA A 479 13.51 4.43 2.28
CA ALA A 479 14.33 4.78 3.43
C ALA A 479 13.51 4.53 4.70
N ASP A 480 14.10 3.74 5.59
CA ASP A 480 13.42 3.14 6.73
C ASP A 480 14.09 3.69 7.98
N ALA A 481 13.40 4.57 8.70
CA ALA A 481 13.94 5.28 9.84
C ALA A 481 13.47 4.67 11.15
N TYR A 482 14.43 4.28 11.99
CA TYR A 482 14.19 3.76 13.34
C TYR A 482 14.54 4.82 14.38
N ASP A 483 13.68 5.01 15.38
CA ASP A 483 14.02 5.71 16.61
C ASP A 483 14.75 4.78 17.62
N ILE A 484 15.11 5.34 18.78
CA ILE A 484 15.73 4.58 19.88
C ILE A 484 14.75 3.69 20.67
N HIS A 485 13.44 3.77 20.41
CA HIS A 485 12.37 2.94 20.98
C HIS A 485 11.86 1.87 20.00
N HIS A 486 12.52 1.73 18.85
CA HIS A 486 12.15 0.83 17.75
C HIS A 486 10.82 1.18 17.07
N ASN A 487 10.32 2.41 17.21
CA ASN A 487 9.33 2.93 16.28
C ASN A 487 9.99 3.20 14.93
N LEU A 488 9.22 2.91 13.89
CA LEU A 488 9.67 2.93 12.51
C LEU A 488 8.75 3.84 11.71
N ASN A 489 9.29 4.67 10.84
CA ASN A 489 8.54 5.23 9.70
C ASN A 489 9.31 5.03 8.40
N GLU A 490 8.58 4.94 7.29
CA GLU A 490 9.18 4.69 5.99
C GLU A 490 8.60 5.60 4.91
N GLU A 491 9.51 6.13 4.10
CA GLU A 491 9.18 6.96 2.96
C GLU A 491 10.04 6.57 1.76
N GLY A 492 9.51 6.75 0.56
CA GLY A 492 10.17 6.28 -0.65
C GLY A 492 10.05 7.23 -1.84
N ILE A 493 10.90 6.97 -2.82
CA ILE A 493 11.00 7.72 -4.07
C ILE A 493 11.07 6.78 -5.26
N TRP A 494 10.79 7.34 -6.42
CA TRP A 494 10.88 6.64 -7.69
C TRP A 494 12.10 7.08 -8.48
N ILE A 495 12.79 6.12 -9.09
CA ILE A 495 13.84 6.36 -10.08
C ILE A 495 13.43 5.73 -11.40
N GLN A 496 13.10 6.59 -12.38
CA GLN A 496 12.90 6.16 -13.75
C GLN A 496 14.25 6.00 -14.45
N ARG A 497 14.71 4.76 -14.64
CA ARG A 497 15.84 4.43 -15.50
C ARG A 497 15.41 4.62 -16.96
N SER A 498 15.95 5.66 -17.58
CA SER A 498 15.72 5.98 -18.98
C SER A 498 16.65 5.16 -19.88
N GLU A 499 16.09 4.30 -20.74
CA GLU A 499 16.85 3.56 -21.76
C GLU A 499 17.50 4.48 -22.80
N THR A 500 16.96 5.69 -22.96
CA THR A 500 17.47 6.70 -23.90
C THR A 500 18.68 7.43 -23.32
N THR A 501 19.86 6.83 -23.40
CA THR A 501 21.11 7.61 -23.35
C THR A 501 21.24 8.43 -24.63
N THR A 502 20.87 9.70 -24.57
CA THR A 502 21.20 10.67 -25.63
C THR A 502 22.72 10.84 -25.68
N ALA A 503 23.31 10.57 -26.84
CA ALA A 503 24.74 10.79 -27.06
C ALA A 503 25.13 12.24 -26.76
N SER A 504 25.91 12.45 -25.71
CA SER A 504 26.22 13.79 -25.17
C SER A 504 27.38 14.47 -25.89
N ALA A 505 28.29 13.69 -26.47
CA ALA A 505 29.41 14.17 -27.27
C ALA A 505 29.88 13.10 -28.27
N ILE A 506 30.54 13.54 -29.35
CA ILE A 506 31.27 12.66 -30.27
C ILE A 506 32.65 13.24 -30.57
N SER A 507 33.69 12.45 -30.30
CA SER A 507 35.08 12.77 -30.65
C SER A 507 35.48 12.02 -31.92
N LEU A 508 36.24 12.67 -32.80
CA LEU A 508 36.83 12.03 -33.98
C LEU A 508 38.36 12.03 -33.88
N ILE A 509 38.98 10.90 -34.18
CA ILE A 509 40.43 10.69 -34.16
C ILE A 509 40.87 10.13 -35.51
N ALA A 510 42.00 10.63 -36.03
CA ALA A 510 42.65 10.07 -37.21
C ALA A 510 43.99 9.45 -36.84
N SER A 511 44.29 8.25 -37.35
CA SER A 511 45.52 7.50 -37.04
C SER A 511 46.82 8.18 -37.51
N ALA A 512 46.74 9.24 -38.31
CA ALA A 512 47.87 10.08 -38.69
C ALA A 512 47.41 11.46 -39.19
N SER A 513 48.05 12.54 -38.71
CA SER A 513 47.84 13.91 -39.21
C SER A 513 48.51 14.19 -40.57
N ARG A 514 49.41 13.31 -41.02
CA ARG A 514 50.16 13.43 -42.28
C ARG A 514 50.30 12.05 -42.95
N VAL A 515 49.95 11.95 -44.23
CA VAL A 515 49.96 10.67 -44.97
C VAL A 515 50.55 10.83 -46.38
N LYS A 516 51.15 9.77 -46.93
CA LYS A 516 51.58 9.73 -48.35
C LYS A 516 50.39 9.34 -49.24
N ALA A 517 50.24 9.97 -50.40
CA ALA A 517 49.19 9.60 -51.36
C ALA A 517 49.19 8.09 -51.66
N ARG A 518 48.00 7.52 -51.85
CA ARG A 518 47.68 6.07 -51.99
C ARG A 518 47.82 5.21 -50.72
N LYS A 519 48.30 5.72 -49.58
CA LYS A 519 48.23 5.03 -48.27
C LYS A 519 46.86 5.27 -47.61
N ARG A 520 46.55 4.49 -46.57
CA ARG A 520 45.30 4.59 -45.80
C ARG A 520 45.52 5.32 -44.47
N VAL A 521 44.45 5.90 -43.94
CA VAL A 521 44.34 6.46 -42.57
C VAL A 521 43.08 5.86 -41.95
N THR A 522 43.16 5.40 -40.71
CA THR A 522 41.98 4.97 -39.95
C THR A 522 41.38 6.20 -39.28
N LEU A 523 40.06 6.33 -39.39
CA LEU A 523 39.26 7.31 -38.67
C LEU A 523 38.44 6.55 -37.64
N THR A 524 38.51 6.94 -36.38
CA THR A 524 37.72 6.35 -35.29
C THR A 524 36.91 7.44 -34.65
N ALA A 525 35.59 7.25 -34.59
CA ALA A 525 34.72 8.07 -33.74
C ALA A 525 34.60 7.42 -32.36
N VAL A 526 34.43 8.22 -31.32
CA VAL A 526 34.10 7.77 -29.96
C VAL A 526 32.88 8.55 -29.51
N VAL A 527 31.79 7.84 -29.22
CA VAL A 527 30.50 8.42 -28.83
C VAL A 527 30.38 8.31 -27.31
N ALA A 528 30.28 9.44 -26.62
CA ALA A 528 29.96 9.48 -25.20
C ALA A 528 28.47 9.23 -24.99
N ASN A 529 28.11 8.41 -23.99
CA ASN A 529 26.74 8.03 -23.67
C ASN A 529 25.99 7.44 -24.88
N ALA A 530 26.62 6.49 -25.58
CA ALA A 530 25.97 5.76 -26.67
C ALA A 530 24.90 4.78 -26.13
N PRO A 531 23.73 4.68 -26.77
CA PRO A 531 22.72 3.69 -26.41
C PRO A 531 23.22 2.26 -26.65
N GLU A 532 22.67 1.28 -25.92
CA GLU A 532 22.91 -0.14 -26.19
C GLU A 532 22.48 -0.48 -27.63
N GLY A 533 23.30 -1.27 -28.33
CA GLY A 533 23.22 -1.44 -29.79
C GLY A 533 24.01 -0.40 -30.61
N GLY A 534 24.36 0.74 -30.03
CA GLY A 534 25.29 1.73 -30.56
C GLY A 534 24.68 2.69 -31.59
N GLY A 535 24.80 4.00 -31.33
CA GLY A 535 24.32 5.05 -32.22
C GLY A 535 24.88 4.95 -33.64
N ARG A 536 24.05 5.30 -34.65
CA ARG A 536 24.50 5.36 -36.06
C ARG A 536 25.40 6.58 -36.25
N VAL A 537 26.67 6.33 -36.56
CA VAL A 537 27.67 7.36 -36.86
C VAL A 537 27.95 7.42 -38.35
N GLU A 538 27.66 8.55 -38.98
CA GLU A 538 28.14 8.84 -40.33
C GLU A 538 29.53 9.50 -40.28
N PHE A 539 30.42 9.13 -41.19
CA PHE A 539 31.70 9.80 -41.42
C PHE A 539 31.65 10.61 -42.72
N ARG A 540 32.10 11.88 -42.69
CA ARG A 540 32.17 12.76 -43.87
C ARG A 540 33.54 13.43 -44.03
N PHE A 541 33.85 13.88 -45.24
CA PHE A 541 35.08 14.61 -45.53
C PHE A 541 34.94 15.71 -46.58
N CYS A 542 35.78 16.73 -46.47
CA CYS A 542 35.95 17.81 -47.45
C CYS A 542 37.42 17.91 -47.88
N ARG A 543 37.69 18.34 -49.11
CA ARG A 543 39.04 18.77 -49.51
C ARG A 543 39.24 20.23 -49.08
N GLY A 544 40.36 20.51 -48.41
CA GLY A 544 40.63 21.82 -47.81
C GLY A 544 41.12 21.69 -46.37
N SER A 545 41.13 22.80 -45.64
CA SER A 545 41.44 22.88 -44.20
C SER A 545 40.21 23.04 -43.31
N SER A 546 39.02 23.07 -43.90
CA SER A 546 37.73 23.17 -43.23
C SER A 546 36.76 22.17 -43.87
N CYS A 547 35.73 21.81 -43.11
CA CYS A 547 34.61 21.04 -43.60
C CYS A 547 33.36 21.45 -42.81
N THR A 548 32.21 21.55 -43.48
CA THR A 548 30.90 21.64 -42.82
C THR A 548 30.15 20.36 -43.11
N TRP A 549 29.19 19.98 -42.25
CA TRP A 549 28.47 18.73 -42.40
C TRP A 549 27.72 18.61 -43.74
N ALA A 550 27.10 19.70 -44.18
CA ALA A 550 26.37 19.78 -45.45
C ALA A 550 27.27 19.72 -46.69
N ALA A 551 28.52 20.22 -46.61
CA ALA A 551 29.48 20.18 -47.73
C ALA A 551 30.34 18.90 -47.77
N GLY A 552 30.25 18.05 -46.73
CA GLY A 552 31.05 16.84 -46.61
C GLY A 552 30.55 15.70 -47.49
N GLN A 553 31.45 15.06 -48.23
CA GLN A 553 31.18 13.81 -48.93
C GLN A 553 31.19 12.65 -47.92
N SER A 554 30.20 11.76 -48.00
CA SER A 554 30.11 10.57 -47.13
C SER A 554 31.22 9.54 -47.38
N LEU A 555 31.69 8.93 -46.29
CA LEU A 555 32.59 7.77 -46.26
C LEU A 555 31.86 6.48 -45.82
N GLY A 556 30.61 6.59 -45.38
CA GLY A 556 29.80 5.48 -44.85
C GLY A 556 29.21 5.78 -43.48
N VAL A 557 28.20 4.99 -43.12
CA VAL A 557 27.54 4.97 -41.82
C VAL A 557 27.89 3.65 -41.13
N LEU A 558 28.25 3.72 -39.85
CA LEU A 558 28.64 2.58 -39.02
C LEU A 558 27.93 2.67 -37.66
N SER A 559 27.58 1.53 -37.07
CA SER A 559 27.02 1.44 -35.71
C SER A 559 28.08 1.04 -34.69
N GLY A 560 27.84 1.40 -33.43
CA GLY A 560 28.69 1.06 -32.28
C GLY A 560 29.09 2.28 -31.45
N ALA A 561 29.66 2.06 -30.27
CA ALA A 561 30.16 3.15 -29.40
C ALA A 561 31.50 3.76 -29.90
N ALA A 562 32.31 2.96 -30.60
CA ALA A 562 33.61 3.38 -31.16
C ALA A 562 33.84 2.92 -32.62
N PRO A 563 32.97 3.28 -33.58
CA PRO A 563 33.07 2.81 -34.95
C PRO A 563 34.32 3.39 -35.64
N SER A 564 34.92 2.61 -36.55
CA SER A 564 36.09 3.06 -37.31
C SER A 564 36.03 2.69 -38.79
N THR A 565 36.58 3.56 -39.65
CA THR A 565 36.60 3.42 -41.10
C THR A 565 37.97 3.73 -41.71
N LEU A 566 38.26 3.18 -42.88
CA LEU A 566 39.54 3.30 -43.58
C LEU A 566 39.45 4.23 -44.79
N TRP A 567 40.02 5.43 -44.68
CA TRP A 567 40.11 6.37 -45.79
C TRP A 567 41.40 6.17 -46.60
N LYS A 568 41.30 6.08 -47.93
CA LYS A 568 42.46 5.96 -48.85
C LYS A 568 42.84 7.33 -49.42
N ALA A 569 44.03 7.81 -49.06
CA ALA A 569 44.50 9.14 -49.41
C ALA A 569 44.63 9.37 -50.93
N SER A 570 43.84 10.29 -51.48
CA SER A 570 43.82 10.66 -52.90
C SER A 570 44.25 12.13 -53.12
N GLY A 571 45.04 12.37 -54.18
CA GLY A 571 45.56 13.70 -54.51
C GLY A 571 46.74 14.18 -53.63
N LYS A 572 46.96 15.50 -53.62
CA LYS A 572 47.86 16.24 -52.72
C LYS A 572 47.04 17.40 -52.14
N GLY A 573 47.16 17.67 -50.85
CA GLY A 573 46.44 18.76 -50.18
C GLY A 573 46.11 18.42 -48.74
N LYS A 574 45.32 19.29 -48.09
CA LYS A 574 44.66 18.97 -46.82
C LYS A 574 43.29 18.34 -47.10
N VAL A 575 42.85 17.45 -46.22
CA VAL A 575 41.52 16.85 -46.20
C VAL A 575 41.02 16.89 -44.78
N THR A 576 39.82 17.41 -44.56
CA THR A 576 39.22 17.60 -43.24
C THR A 576 38.01 16.68 -43.10
N PHE A 577 37.91 15.99 -41.96
CA PHE A 577 36.92 14.97 -41.66
C PHE A 577 36.01 15.39 -40.51
N LEU A 578 34.78 14.92 -40.53
CA LEU A 578 33.77 15.06 -39.49
C LEU A 578 33.11 13.69 -39.25
N ALA A 579 32.60 13.48 -38.03
CA ALA A 579 31.67 12.40 -37.72
C ALA A 579 30.41 13.00 -37.08
N GLN A 580 29.24 12.42 -37.34
CA GLN A 580 27.98 12.83 -36.71
C GLN A 580 27.22 11.59 -36.25
N VAL A 581 26.73 11.62 -35.02
CA VAL A 581 25.74 10.66 -34.51
C VAL A 581 24.35 11.29 -34.64
N SER A 582 23.37 10.51 -35.10
CA SER A 582 21.97 10.91 -35.18
C SER A 582 21.13 10.03 -34.26
N SER A 583 20.23 10.63 -33.49
CA SER A 583 19.20 9.96 -32.69
C SER A 583 17.85 10.68 -32.84
N ASP A 584 16.79 10.09 -32.29
CA ASP A 584 15.43 10.66 -32.34
C ASP A 584 15.29 12.00 -31.58
N HIS A 585 16.32 12.38 -30.81
CA HIS A 585 16.39 13.64 -30.06
C HIS A 585 17.36 14.67 -30.69
N GLY A 586 18.00 14.36 -31.81
CA GLY A 586 18.84 15.32 -32.56
C GLY A 586 20.15 14.74 -33.09
N THR A 587 21.04 15.62 -33.56
CA THR A 587 22.32 15.24 -34.16
C THR A 587 23.50 15.94 -33.49
N VAL A 588 24.50 15.19 -33.03
CA VAL A 588 25.73 15.73 -32.45
C VAL A 588 26.89 15.48 -33.42
N THR A 589 27.65 16.54 -33.73
CA THR A 589 28.73 16.52 -34.73
C THR A 589 30.08 16.72 -34.06
N SER A 590 31.10 15.96 -34.49
CA SER A 590 32.44 16.03 -33.93
C SER A 590 33.16 17.32 -34.30
N ASN A 591 34.17 17.68 -33.50
CA ASN A 591 35.19 18.63 -33.95
C ASN A 591 35.90 18.09 -35.22
N PRO A 592 36.32 18.98 -36.15
CA PRO A 592 36.92 18.57 -37.42
C PRO A 592 38.38 18.12 -37.28
N VAL A 593 38.74 16.99 -37.90
CA VAL A 593 40.11 16.47 -37.95
C VAL A 593 40.72 16.68 -39.32
N THR A 594 41.90 17.30 -39.41
CA THR A 594 42.55 17.60 -40.72
C THR A 594 43.83 16.79 -40.95
N VAL A 595 43.88 16.07 -42.07
CA VAL A 595 45.01 15.25 -42.50
C VAL A 595 45.68 15.87 -43.74
N SER A 596 47.01 15.96 -43.72
CA SER A 596 47.81 16.48 -44.85
C SER A 596 48.35 15.36 -45.74
N VAL A 597 47.92 15.31 -47.01
CA VAL A 597 48.38 14.34 -48.02
C VAL A 597 49.60 14.86 -48.78
N LYS A 598 50.74 14.20 -48.61
CA LYS A 598 51.99 14.47 -49.35
C LYS A 598 52.07 13.64 -50.64
N LYS A 599 52.52 14.26 -51.73
CA LYS A 599 52.79 13.59 -53.02
C LYS A 599 53.92 12.57 -52.82
N VAL A 600 53.74 11.35 -53.34
CA VAL A 600 54.84 10.37 -53.41
C VAL A 600 55.86 10.88 -54.43
N ARG A 601 57.09 11.20 -53.98
CA ARG A 601 58.23 11.38 -54.89
C ARG A 601 58.46 10.04 -55.59
N LYS A 602 58.29 9.98 -56.92
CA LYS A 602 58.89 8.89 -57.71
C LYS A 602 60.40 8.99 -57.48
N LYS A 603 61.04 7.92 -56.99
CA LYS A 603 62.47 7.74 -57.27
C LYS A 603 62.59 7.66 -58.80
N ARG A 604 63.38 8.55 -59.41
CA ARG A 604 64.03 8.20 -60.68
C ARG A 604 64.92 6.99 -60.38
N ARG A 605 64.97 6.04 -61.33
CA ARG A 605 65.90 4.91 -61.25
C ARG A 605 67.33 5.42 -61.16
#